data_AF-A0A7C9V9L5-F1
#
_entry.id   AF-A0A7C9V9L5-F1
#
_cell.length_a   1.000
_cell.length_b   1.000
_cell.length_c   1.000
_cell.angle_alpha   90.00
_cell.angle_beta   90.00
_cell.angle_gamma   90.00
#
_symmetry.space_group_name_H-M   'P 1'
#
loop_
_entity.id
_entity.type
_entity.pdbx_description
1 polymer ?
#
loop_
_entity_poly.entity_id
_entity_poly.type
_entity_poly.pdbx_seq_one_letter_code
_entity_poly.pdbx_strand_id
1 'polypeptide(L)'
;MNAYFVRIAADKQVVGLFVAPSVSMLAALVDECVDPNECEFAPARMGGIMVAGKATATWPLTDTADEDAGQYENPTGIEGSVLSQQWEDDLRYVPAALEWKPLAPEAGVLTKAKLASKSHGK
;
A
#
# COMPACT_ATOMS: atom_id res chain seq x y z
N MET A 1 -6.28 -11.59 -6.80
CA MET A 1 -5.52 -10.50 -6.19
C MET A 1 -6.51 -9.59 -5.50
N ASN A 2 -6.19 -9.14 -4.29
CA ASN A 2 -7.09 -8.32 -3.48
C ASN A 2 -6.46 -6.94 -3.28
N ALA A 3 -7.29 -5.90 -3.31
CA ALA A 3 -6.89 -4.55 -2.95
C ALA A 3 -7.18 -4.31 -1.46
N TYR A 4 -6.32 -3.56 -0.80
CA TYR A 4 -6.40 -3.27 0.63
C TYR A 4 -6.11 -1.80 0.88
N PHE A 5 -6.97 -1.16 1.68
CA PHE A 5 -6.64 0.11 2.31
C PHE A 5 -5.82 -0.15 3.56
N VAL A 6 -4.74 0.61 3.75
CA VAL A 6 -3.87 0.51 4.93
C VAL A 6 -3.71 1.88 5.57
N ARG A 7 -3.80 1.92 6.89
CA ARG A 7 -3.59 3.12 7.69
C ARG A 7 -2.90 2.79 9.01
N ILE A 8 -2.26 3.78 9.62
CA ILE A 8 -1.72 3.70 10.97
C ILE A 8 -2.88 3.60 11.95
N ALA A 9 -2.83 2.63 12.87
CA ALA A 9 -3.94 2.34 13.77
C ALA A 9 -4.16 3.44 14.81
N ALA A 10 -3.10 4.13 15.24
CA ALA A 10 -3.15 5.12 16.31
C ALA A 10 -3.90 6.41 15.90
N ASP A 11 -3.61 6.94 14.71
CA ASP A 11 -4.11 8.24 14.26
C ASP A 11 -4.85 8.19 12.92
N LYS A 12 -4.99 6.99 12.35
CA LYS A 12 -5.70 6.72 11.10
C LYS A 12 -5.06 7.39 9.88
N GLN A 13 -3.79 7.79 9.97
CA GLN A 13 -3.04 8.30 8.82
C GLN A 13 -2.93 7.22 7.73
N VAL A 14 -3.22 7.61 6.50
CA VAL A 14 -3.17 6.70 5.36
C VAL A 14 -1.72 6.31 5.08
N VAL A 15 -1.48 5.00 5.00
CA VAL A 15 -0.20 4.44 4.53
C VAL A 15 -0.27 4.23 3.03
N GLY A 16 -1.38 3.66 2.54
CA GLY A 16 -1.59 3.49 1.11
C GLY A 16 -2.68 2.52 0.74
N LEU A 17 -2.78 2.30 -0.58
CA LEU A 17 -3.59 1.27 -1.20
C LEU A 17 -2.64 0.23 -1.81
N PHE A 18 -2.84 -1.03 -1.43
CA PHE A 18 -1.94 -2.11 -1.84
C PHE A 18 -2.73 -3.21 -2.54
N VAL A 19 -2.13 -3.82 -3.57
CA VAL A 19 -2.66 -5.02 -4.21
C VAL A 19 -1.76 -6.20 -3.83
N ALA A 20 -2.33 -7.17 -3.13
CA ALA A 20 -1.58 -8.35 -2.66
C ALA A 20 -2.39 -9.64 -2.84
N PRO A 21 -1.73 -10.79 -3.04
CA PRO A 21 -2.40 -12.09 -3.09
C PRO A 21 -2.82 -12.61 -1.71
N SER A 22 -2.23 -12.10 -0.63
CA SER A 22 -2.51 -12.49 0.75
C SER A 22 -2.17 -11.36 1.74
N VAL A 23 -2.69 -11.45 2.96
CA VAL A 23 -2.40 -10.47 4.03
C VAL A 23 -0.94 -10.55 4.50
N SER A 24 -0.31 -11.73 4.45
CA SER A 24 1.12 -11.85 4.75
C SER A 24 2.00 -11.14 3.72
N MET A 25 1.63 -11.20 2.43
CA MET A 25 2.32 -10.42 1.39
C MET A 25 2.02 -8.92 1.51
N LEU A 26 0.80 -8.55 1.90
CA LEU A 26 0.47 -7.17 2.24
C LEU A 26 1.38 -6.63 3.35
N ALA A 27 1.57 -7.39 4.44
CA ALA A 27 2.46 -7.00 5.52
C ALA A 27 3.91 -6.83 5.06
N ALA A 28 4.38 -7.63 4.09
CA ALA A 28 5.71 -7.50 3.52
C ALA A 28 5.86 -6.22 2.70
N LEU A 29 4.85 -5.86 1.90
CA LEU A 29 4.84 -4.60 1.14
C LEU A 29 4.76 -3.38 2.07
N VAL A 30 3.99 -3.47 3.15
CA VAL A 30 3.88 -2.38 4.14
C VAL A 30 5.19 -2.18 4.90
N ASP A 31 5.95 -3.24 5.22
CA ASP A 31 7.29 -3.18 5.87
C ASP A 31 8.30 -2.30 5.11
N GLU A 32 8.12 -2.11 3.80
CA GLU A 32 8.96 -1.24 2.99
C GLU A 32 8.67 0.25 3.21
N CYS A 33 7.50 0.60 3.77
CA CYS A 33 7.07 1.98 3.99
C CYS A 33 7.00 2.37 5.48
N VAL A 34 6.51 1.48 6.34
CA VAL A 34 6.22 1.73 7.77
C VAL A 34 6.15 0.40 8.53
N ASP A 35 6.33 0.41 9.86
CA ASP A 35 6.20 -0.82 10.67
C ASP A 35 4.75 -1.39 10.55
N PRO A 36 4.57 -2.60 9.99
CA PRO A 36 3.25 -3.20 9.83
C PRO A 36 2.58 -3.53 11.18
N ASN A 37 3.31 -3.57 12.29
CA ASN A 37 2.71 -3.74 13.63
C ASN A 37 1.89 -2.52 14.08
N GLU A 38 2.18 -1.34 13.53
CA GLU A 38 1.46 -0.10 13.83
C GLU A 38 0.25 0.11 12.92
N CYS A 39 0.06 -0.79 11.93
CA CYS A 39 -0.92 -0.62 10.87
C CYS A 39 -2.16 -1.51 11.06
N GLU A 40 -3.27 -1.04 10.49
CA GLU A 40 -4.48 -1.82 10.25
C GLU A 40 -4.86 -1.75 8.77
N PHE A 41 -5.59 -2.76 8.31
CA PHE A 41 -6.01 -2.88 6.93
C PHE A 41 -7.49 -3.19 6.80
N ALA A 42 -8.10 -2.80 5.69
CA ALA A 42 -9.43 -3.23 5.30
C ALA A 42 -9.42 -3.68 3.83
N PRO A 43 -10.09 -4.79 3.46
CA PRO A 43 -10.28 -5.15 2.06
C PRO A 43 -11.03 -4.04 1.32
N ALA A 44 -10.47 -3.56 0.22
CA ALA A 44 -11.13 -2.59 -0.64
C ALA A 44 -12.13 -3.31 -1.54
N ARG A 45 -13.33 -2.73 -1.68
CA ARG A 45 -14.32 -3.17 -2.67
C ARG A 45 -13.85 -2.81 -4.08
N MET A 46 -14.65 -3.14 -5.09
CA MET A 46 -14.38 -2.69 -6.46
C MET A 46 -14.31 -1.16 -6.52
N GLY A 47 -13.27 -0.65 -7.17
CA GLY A 47 -13.02 0.76 -7.35
C GLY A 47 -11.63 0.98 -7.96
N GLY A 48 -11.17 2.22 -7.94
CA GLY A 48 -9.86 2.56 -8.49
C GLY A 48 -9.40 3.97 -8.17
N ILE A 49 -8.17 4.23 -8.59
CA ILE A 49 -7.55 5.56 -8.64
C ILE A 49 -7.71 6.10 -10.05
N MET A 50 -8.08 7.36 -10.18
CA MET A 50 -8.33 8.04 -11.46
C MET A 50 -7.49 9.30 -11.53
N VAL A 51 -6.84 9.54 -12.66
CA VAL A 51 -6.21 10.83 -12.93
C VAL A 51 -7.30 11.82 -13.37
N ALA A 52 -7.33 13.01 -12.76
CA ALA A 52 -8.37 14.01 -13.02
C ALA A 52 -8.37 14.54 -14.47
N GLY A 53 -7.26 14.33 -15.20
CA GLY A 53 -7.11 14.66 -16.61
C GLY A 53 -6.24 13.62 -17.32
N LYS A 54 -6.00 13.84 -18.62
CA LYS A 54 -5.11 12.98 -19.40
C LYS A 54 -3.68 13.13 -18.87
N ALA A 55 -3.15 12.07 -18.25
CA ALA A 55 -1.77 11.99 -17.84
C ALA A 55 -0.83 11.92 -19.06
N THR A 56 0.35 12.52 -18.94
CA THR A 56 1.44 12.40 -19.93
C THR A 56 2.28 11.16 -19.70
N ALA A 57 2.19 10.54 -18.52
CA ALA A 57 2.86 9.29 -18.23
C ALA A 57 2.29 8.15 -19.09
N THR A 58 3.20 7.32 -19.59
CA THR A 58 2.88 6.09 -20.28
C THR A 58 3.41 4.92 -19.47
N TRP A 59 2.70 3.80 -19.50
CA TRP A 59 3.22 2.54 -18.99
C TRP A 59 3.80 1.68 -20.12
N PRO A 60 4.93 1.00 -19.90
CA PRO A 60 5.75 1.01 -18.68
C PRO A 60 6.39 2.38 -18.40
N LEU A 61 6.57 2.72 -17.12
CA LEU A 61 7.32 3.92 -16.75
C LEU A 61 8.74 3.77 -17.30
N THR A 62 9.26 4.82 -17.93
CA THR A 62 10.63 4.83 -18.46
C THR A 62 11.55 5.50 -17.44
N ASP A 63 12.62 4.82 -17.04
CA ASP A 63 13.63 5.31 -16.08
C ASP A 63 14.54 6.42 -16.66
N THR A 64 14.03 7.27 -17.55
CA THR A 64 14.84 8.32 -18.18
C THR A 64 15.20 9.49 -17.26
N ALA A 65 14.98 9.37 -15.94
CA ALA A 65 15.69 10.25 -15.01
C ALA A 65 17.13 9.76 -14.96
N ASP A 66 18.05 10.63 -15.38
CA ASP A 66 19.49 10.42 -15.33
C ASP A 66 19.89 9.70 -14.03
N GLU A 67 20.28 8.41 -14.17
CA GLU A 67 20.83 7.61 -13.07
C GLU A 67 22.03 8.31 -12.39
N ASP A 68 22.67 9.25 -13.09
CA ASP A 68 23.78 10.08 -12.64
C ASP A 68 23.39 11.21 -11.64
N ALA A 69 22.11 11.56 -11.51
CA ALA A 69 21.68 12.68 -10.65
C ALA A 69 21.24 12.25 -9.24
N GLY A 70 21.08 10.95 -8.97
CA GLY A 70 20.63 10.44 -7.68
C GLY A 70 19.24 10.92 -7.24
N GLN A 71 18.45 11.50 -8.15
CA GLN A 71 17.10 12.02 -7.89
C GLN A 71 16.06 11.00 -8.35
N TYR A 72 15.57 10.21 -7.40
CA TYR A 72 14.40 9.33 -7.56
C TYR A 72 13.06 10.09 -7.50
N GLU A 73 13.04 11.38 -7.83
CA GLU A 73 11.82 12.21 -7.84
C GLU A 73 11.19 12.26 -9.24
N ASN A 74 11.13 11.12 -9.92
CA ASN A 74 10.43 11.05 -11.20
C ASN A 74 8.92 11.00 -10.94
N PRO A 75 8.12 11.88 -11.57
CA PRO A 75 6.68 11.83 -11.44
C PRO A 75 6.16 10.50 -11.98
N THR A 76 5.41 9.79 -11.15
CA THR A 76 4.76 8.51 -11.43
C THR A 76 3.63 8.65 -12.44
N GLY A 77 3.12 9.87 -12.65
CA GLY A 77 1.98 10.16 -13.50
C GLY A 77 0.62 9.97 -12.82
N ILE A 78 0.63 9.57 -11.55
CA ILE A 78 -0.58 9.42 -10.72
C ILE A 78 -0.65 10.48 -9.61
N GLU A 79 0.23 11.48 -9.65
CA GLU A 79 0.15 12.65 -8.76
C GLU A 79 -1.19 13.37 -8.92
N GLY A 80 -1.80 13.76 -7.81
CA GLY A 80 -3.10 14.44 -7.80
C GLY A 80 -4.27 13.56 -8.29
N SER A 81 -4.07 12.24 -8.37
CA SER A 81 -5.16 11.32 -8.65
C SER A 81 -6.22 11.32 -7.56
N VAL A 82 -7.45 11.00 -7.96
CA VAL A 82 -8.64 10.96 -7.11
C VAL A 82 -9.16 9.53 -7.03
N LEU A 83 -9.98 9.25 -6.01
CA LEU A 83 -10.62 7.96 -5.85
C LEU A 83 -11.89 7.88 -6.71
N SER A 84 -12.21 6.69 -7.19
CA SER A 84 -13.55 6.39 -7.71
C SER A 84 -14.61 6.65 -6.63
N GLN A 85 -15.83 7.01 -7.04
CA GLN A 85 -16.94 7.33 -6.12
C GLN A 85 -17.15 6.23 -5.07
N GLN A 86 -17.10 4.95 -5.46
CA GLN A 86 -17.28 3.84 -4.51
C GLN A 86 -16.22 3.84 -3.41
N TRP A 87 -14.95 4.08 -3.74
CA TRP A 87 -13.88 4.15 -2.74
C TRP A 87 -13.94 5.42 -1.91
N GLU A 88 -14.34 6.54 -2.50
CA GLU A 88 -14.59 7.76 -1.74
C GLU A 88 -15.71 7.54 -0.72
N ASP A 89 -16.81 6.91 -1.13
CA ASP A 89 -17.93 6.58 -0.24
C ASP A 89 -17.48 5.61 0.86
N ASP A 90 -16.75 4.54 0.52
CA ASP A 90 -16.24 3.56 1.50
C ASP A 90 -15.38 4.19 2.60
N LEU A 91 -14.59 5.20 2.24
CA LEU A 91 -13.67 5.87 3.18
C LEU A 91 -14.31 7.06 3.90
N ARG A 92 -15.25 7.76 3.27
CA ARG A 92 -15.88 8.98 3.80
C ARG A 92 -17.15 8.68 4.59
N TYR A 93 -17.94 7.72 4.15
CA TYR A 93 -19.25 7.41 4.70
C TYR A 93 -19.30 5.94 5.12
N VAL A 94 -19.56 5.72 6.42
CA VAL A 94 -19.90 4.45 7.09
C VAL A 94 -18.71 3.78 7.80
N PRO A 95 -18.62 3.88 9.15
CA PRO A 95 -17.68 3.07 9.94
C PRO A 95 -18.00 1.56 9.94
N ALA A 96 -19.12 1.12 9.34
CA ALA A 96 -19.54 -0.28 9.27
C ALA A 96 -19.20 -1.00 7.94
N ALA A 97 -18.80 -0.30 6.88
CA ALA A 97 -18.56 -0.93 5.56
C ALA A 97 -17.15 -1.54 5.46
N LEU A 98 -16.16 -0.90 6.09
CA LEU A 98 -14.78 -1.37 6.14
C LEU A 98 -14.50 -1.99 7.51
N GLU A 99 -14.32 -3.30 7.53
CA GLU A 99 -13.89 -4.05 8.72
C GLU A 99 -12.36 -3.96 8.84
N TRP A 100 -11.89 -2.92 9.53
CA TRP A 100 -10.46 -2.72 9.79
C TRP A 100 -9.90 -3.79 10.74
N LYS A 101 -8.81 -4.43 10.33
CA LYS A 101 -8.16 -5.51 11.07
C LYS A 101 -6.69 -5.15 11.32
N PRO A 102 -6.14 -5.46 12.52
CA PRO A 102 -4.73 -5.27 12.78
C PRO A 102 -3.87 -6.07 11.80
N LEU A 103 -2.78 -5.45 11.31
CA LEU A 103 -1.82 -6.14 10.44
C LEU A 103 -0.71 -6.85 11.25
N ALA A 104 -0.57 -6.51 12.54
CA ALA A 104 0.40 -7.09 13.47
C ALA A 104 0.47 -8.64 13.51
N PRO A 105 -0.65 -9.41 13.42
CA PRO A 105 -0.57 -10.87 13.41
C PRO A 105 0.30 -11.43 12.27
N GLU A 106 0.28 -10.78 11.10
CA GLU A 106 1.04 -11.18 9.92
C GLU A 106 2.48 -10.64 9.95
N ALA A 107 2.68 -9.45 10.50
CA ALA A 107 4.02 -8.88 10.75
C ALA A 107 4.89 -9.79 11.65
N GLY A 108 4.27 -10.43 12.65
CA GLY A 108 4.90 -11.43 13.51
C GLY A 108 5.38 -12.69 12.77
N VAL A 109 4.78 -13.02 11.62
CA VAL A 109 5.19 -14.15 10.77
C VAL A 109 6.43 -13.77 9.94
N LEU A 110 6.47 -12.54 9.41
CA LEU A 110 7.60 -12.02 8.64
C LEU A 110 8.87 -11.93 9.49
N THR A 111 8.77 -11.41 10.71
CA THR A 111 9.90 -11.34 11.65
C THR A 111 10.46 -12.72 12.00
N LYS A 112 9.60 -13.72 12.23
CA LYS A 112 10.03 -15.12 12.45
C LYS A 112 10.70 -15.71 11.21
N ALA A 113 10.20 -15.42 10.01
CA ALA A 113 10.82 -15.85 8.76
C ALA A 113 12.20 -15.19 8.53
N LYS A 114 12.34 -13.88 8.79
CA LYS A 114 13.60 -13.12 8.74
C LYS A 114 14.63 -13.65 9.75
N LEU A 115 14.18 -14.13 10.91
CA LEU A 115 15.02 -14.74 11.95
C LEU A 115 15.46 -16.17 11.57
N ALA A 116 14.57 -16.99 11.02
CA ALA A 116 14.86 -18.36 10.60
C ALA A 116 15.80 -18.44 9.39
N SER A 117 15.69 -17.49 8.45
CA SER A 117 16.60 -17.40 7.29
C SER A 117 18.00 -16.94 7.68
N LYS A 118 18.14 -16.11 8.73
CA LYS A 118 19.44 -15.75 9.30
C LYS A 118 20.13 -16.89 10.06
N SER A 119 19.40 -17.88 10.59
CA SER A 119 19.99 -18.99 11.34
C SER A 119 20.52 -20.14 10.45
N HIS A 120 20.06 -20.23 9.20
CA HIS A 120 20.52 -21.22 8.22
C HIS A 120 21.69 -20.73 7.34
N GLY A 121 22.17 -19.50 7.56
CA GLY A 121 23.31 -18.90 6.87
C GLY A 121 24.61 -18.97 7.67
N LYS A 122 24.88 -20.09 8.36
CA LYS A 122 26.16 -20.37 9.03
C LYS A 122 26.72 -21.70 8.57
#